data_AF-A0A3N7CWJ1-F1
#
_entry.id   AF-A0A3N7CWJ1-F1
#
_cell.length_a   1.000
_cell.length_b   1.000
_cell.length_c   1.000
_cell.angle_alpha   90.00
_cell.angle_beta   90.00
_cell.angle_gamma   90.00
#
_symmetry.space_group_name_H-M   'P 1'
#
loop_
_entity.id
_entity.type
_entity.pdbx_description
1 polymer ?
#
loop_
_entity_poly.entity_id
_entity_poly.type
_entity_poly.pdbx_seq_one_letter_code
_entity_poly.pdbx_strand_id
1 'polypeptide(L)'
;MRCLPLLLLLLSGCSWVEPVGAAVSSFSVADSAGPACERVAVALTQHTQSHSVWDALGGWGQGVSHMRANRADFYLFRPASGQLSKLLSLEARARWRQSDRYQMRPRILPDGSLLFSLHGCPPQQENCTELQYYTLSVEGAYQQIAAWPAASAQESANLRQCTTSLSYQGGKTLINIGPSGGPWRPVLQLEDGVLRPFASPAP
;
A
#
# COMPACT_ATOMS: atom_id res chain seq x y z
N MET A 1 -46.77 55.48 -2.72
CA MET A 1 -46.14 54.97 -3.96
C MET A 1 -44.86 54.26 -3.54
N ARG A 2 -44.81 52.92 -3.57
CA ARG A 2 -44.06 52.11 -4.58
C ARG A 2 -42.57 52.54 -4.61
N CYS A 3 -41.57 51.77 -4.16
CA CYS A 3 -41.27 50.39 -4.51
C CYS A 3 -40.44 49.63 -3.46
N LEU A 4 -40.49 48.31 -3.64
CA LEU A 4 -39.88 47.15 -2.99
C LEU A 4 -38.37 47.20 -2.61
N PRO A 5 -37.93 46.25 -1.75
CA PRO A 5 -36.60 46.18 -1.16
C PRO A 5 -35.58 45.56 -2.12
N LEU A 6 -34.36 46.11 -2.16
CA LEU A 6 -33.22 45.48 -2.83
C LEU A 6 -32.65 44.39 -1.91
N LEU A 7 -33.37 43.28 -1.84
CA LEU A 7 -32.91 42.00 -1.33
C LEU A 7 -32.17 41.33 -2.49
N LEU A 8 -30.84 41.50 -2.59
CA LEU A 8 -29.93 40.74 -3.49
C LEU A 8 -28.49 41.29 -3.39
N LEU A 9 -27.77 40.88 -2.34
CA LEU A 9 -26.30 40.73 -2.28
C LEU A 9 -26.07 39.62 -1.23
N LEU A 10 -26.65 38.44 -1.43
CA LEU A 10 -25.97 37.30 -2.05
C LEU A 10 -24.54 37.10 -1.51
N LEU A 11 -24.48 36.33 -0.42
CA LEU A 11 -23.59 35.18 -0.32
C LEU A 11 -22.13 35.45 -0.69
N SER A 12 -21.44 36.27 0.10
CA SER A 12 -20.00 36.12 0.34
C SER A 12 -19.71 34.93 1.28
N GLY A 13 -20.50 33.87 1.17
CA GLY A 13 -20.12 32.54 1.58
C GLY A 13 -19.27 31.94 0.47
N CYS A 14 -18.03 32.42 0.32
CA CYS A 14 -16.99 31.62 -0.31
C CYS A 14 -16.76 30.43 0.63
N SER A 15 -17.63 29.43 0.52
CA SER A 15 -17.38 28.09 0.98
C SER A 15 -16.08 27.64 0.32
N TRP A 16 -15.00 27.69 1.11
CA TRP A 16 -13.81 26.89 0.90
C TRP A 16 -14.27 25.44 0.96
N VAL A 17 -14.81 24.92 -0.14
CA VAL A 17 -15.12 23.49 -0.20
C VAL A 17 -13.78 22.81 -0.36
N GLU A 18 -13.24 22.34 0.76
CA GLU A 18 -11.99 21.60 0.77
C GLU A 18 -12.13 20.39 -0.17
N PRO A 19 -11.11 20.12 -1.00
CA PRO A 19 -11.12 18.94 -1.86
C PRO A 19 -11.27 17.69 -0.99
N VAL A 20 -12.25 16.84 -1.29
CA VAL A 20 -12.45 15.58 -0.58
C VAL A 20 -11.28 14.64 -0.92
N GLY A 21 -10.54 14.25 0.10
CA GLY A 21 -9.45 13.28 -0.01
C GLY A 21 -9.95 11.86 0.16
N ALA A 22 -9.59 10.96 -0.75
CA ALA A 22 -9.84 9.52 -0.62
C ALA A 22 -8.49 8.79 -0.54
N ALA A 23 -8.36 7.87 0.43
CA ALA A 23 -7.21 6.99 0.52
C ALA A 23 -7.52 5.68 -0.21
N VAL A 24 -6.80 5.40 -1.29
CA VAL A 24 -6.81 4.11 -1.99
C VAL A 24 -5.57 3.34 -1.59
N SER A 25 -5.70 2.05 -1.27
CA SER A 25 -4.56 1.23 -0.89
C SER A 25 -4.29 0.15 -1.92
N SER A 26 -3.03 -0.01 -2.31
CA SER A 26 -2.52 -1.20 -3.00
C SER A 26 -1.52 -1.90 -2.08
N PHE A 27 -1.26 -3.19 -2.27
CA PHE A 27 -0.34 -3.90 -1.39
C PHE A 27 0.44 -4.96 -2.16
N SER A 28 1.59 -5.31 -1.60
CA SER A 28 2.45 -6.39 -2.06
C SER A 28 2.91 -7.22 -0.87
N VAL A 29 3.22 -8.48 -1.11
CA VAL A 29 3.55 -9.43 -0.06
C VAL A 29 4.83 -10.15 -0.43
N ALA A 30 5.68 -10.37 0.56
CA ALA A 30 6.85 -11.21 0.47
C ALA A 30 6.47 -12.62 0.90
N ASP A 31 7.05 -13.59 0.21
CA ASP A 31 7.06 -14.98 0.67
C ASP A 31 7.77 -15.13 2.02
N SER A 32 7.55 -16.26 2.68
CA SER A 32 8.13 -16.51 4.00
C SER A 32 9.63 -16.75 3.95
N ALA A 33 10.33 -16.14 4.91
CA ALA A 33 11.76 -16.35 5.13
C ALA A 33 12.10 -17.65 5.89
N GLY A 34 11.11 -18.39 6.40
CA GLY A 34 11.31 -19.61 7.21
C GLY A 34 10.49 -20.82 6.73
N PRO A 35 10.90 -22.05 7.08
CA PRO A 35 10.34 -23.31 6.59
C PRO A 35 8.86 -23.53 6.94
N ALA A 36 8.34 -22.85 7.96
CA ALA A 36 6.99 -23.03 8.47
C ALA A 36 6.12 -21.76 8.40
N CYS A 37 6.40 -20.86 7.46
CA CYS A 37 5.70 -19.57 7.38
C CYS A 37 5.85 -18.70 8.63
N GLU A 38 7.03 -18.71 9.26
CA GLU A 38 7.21 -18.07 10.57
C GLU A 38 7.04 -16.55 10.51
N ARG A 39 7.35 -15.96 9.35
CA ARG A 39 7.35 -14.52 9.14
C ARG A 39 6.86 -14.21 7.73
N VAL A 40 6.00 -13.21 7.62
CA VAL A 40 5.49 -12.69 6.36
C VAL A 40 5.74 -11.19 6.36
N ALA A 41 6.46 -10.68 5.36
CA ALA A 41 6.57 -9.24 5.18
C ALA A 41 5.48 -8.76 4.22
N VAL A 42 4.82 -7.67 4.58
CA VAL A 42 3.74 -7.07 3.81
C VAL A 42 4.07 -5.61 3.60
N ALA A 43 3.82 -5.11 2.41
CA ALA A 43 3.98 -3.71 2.09
C ALA A 43 2.65 -3.14 1.59
N LEU A 44 2.20 -2.04 2.18
CA LEU A 44 0.94 -1.38 1.90
C LEU A 44 1.21 0.01 1.34
N THR A 45 0.89 0.21 0.08
CA THR A 45 0.99 1.51 -0.59
C THR A 45 -0.31 2.23 -0.37
N GLN A 46 -0.23 3.45 0.18
CA GLN A 46 -1.39 4.31 0.36
C GLN A 46 -1.27 5.49 -0.60
N HIS A 47 -2.29 5.61 -1.43
CA HIS A 47 -2.50 6.62 -2.43
C HIS A 47 -3.53 7.61 -1.91
N THR A 48 -3.15 8.85 -1.67
CA THR A 48 -4.10 9.92 -1.36
C THR A 48 -4.52 10.56 -2.68
N GLN A 49 -5.79 10.43 -3.03
CA GLN A 49 -6.43 11.09 -4.16
C GLN A 49 -7.25 12.28 -3.67
N SER A 50 -7.36 13.32 -4.46
CA SER A 50 -8.27 14.44 -4.21
C SER A 50 -9.20 14.63 -5.40
N HIS A 51 -10.45 14.99 -5.12
CA HIS A 51 -11.42 15.40 -6.13
C HIS A 51 -11.67 16.90 -6.04
N SER A 52 -11.69 17.59 -7.17
CA SER A 52 -12.11 18.99 -7.24
C SER A 52 -13.64 19.05 -7.18
N VAL A 53 -14.17 19.86 -6.28
CA VAL A 53 -15.62 20.08 -6.17
C VAL A 53 -16.15 20.91 -7.34
N TRP A 54 -15.30 21.76 -7.94
CA TRP A 54 -15.66 22.51 -9.14
C TRP A 54 -15.84 21.61 -10.36
N ASP A 55 -15.08 20.52 -10.44
CA ASP A 55 -15.22 19.53 -11.51
C ASP A 55 -16.56 18.77 -11.38
N ALA A 56 -17.05 18.58 -10.14
CA ALA A 56 -18.36 17.99 -9.88
C ALA A 56 -19.53 18.94 -10.20
N LEU A 57 -19.32 20.26 -10.12
CA LEU A 57 -20.33 21.28 -10.44
C LEU A 57 -20.41 21.61 -11.95
N GLY A 58 -19.35 21.29 -12.72
CA GLY A 58 -19.23 21.61 -14.15
C GLY A 58 -19.99 20.70 -15.13
N GLY A 59 -20.56 19.58 -14.67
CA GLY A 59 -21.46 18.76 -15.48
C GLY A 59 -21.19 17.25 -15.39
N TRP A 60 -22.21 16.52 -14.92
CA TRP A 60 -22.44 15.07 -15.10
C TRP A 60 -21.23 14.14 -14.88
N GLY A 61 -20.58 14.20 -13.73
CA GLY A 61 -19.61 13.19 -13.32
C GLY A 61 -18.97 13.47 -11.95
N GLN A 62 -18.47 12.43 -11.28
CA GLN A 62 -17.50 12.64 -10.22
C GLN A 62 -16.22 13.19 -10.90
N GLY A 63 -15.79 14.39 -10.50
CA GLY A 63 -14.60 15.04 -11.07
C GLY A 63 -13.37 14.13 -11.09
N VAL A 64 -12.46 14.37 -12.04
CA VAL A 64 -11.26 13.54 -12.25
C VAL A 64 -10.44 13.52 -10.96
N SER A 65 -10.08 12.33 -10.48
CA SER A 65 -9.27 12.20 -9.28
C SER A 65 -7.82 12.56 -9.58
N HIS A 66 -7.20 13.34 -8.70
CA HIS A 66 -5.79 13.69 -8.79
C HIS A 66 -5.01 13.07 -7.64
N MET A 67 -3.94 12.34 -7.97
CA MET A 67 -2.99 11.83 -6.99
C MET A 67 -2.27 12.98 -6.27
N ARG A 68 -2.32 12.99 -4.95
CA ARG A 68 -1.73 14.02 -4.08
C ARG A 68 -0.51 13.54 -3.34
N ALA A 69 -0.56 12.33 -2.82
CA ALA A 69 0.50 11.76 -2.02
C ALA A 69 0.53 10.25 -2.15
N ASN A 70 1.71 9.71 -1.92
CA ASN A 70 2.01 8.30 -1.93
C ASN A 70 2.83 7.99 -0.68
N ARG A 71 2.46 6.93 0.03
CA ARG A 71 3.17 6.43 1.20
C ARG A 71 3.35 4.93 1.11
N ALA A 72 4.54 4.45 1.46
CA ALA A 72 4.86 3.04 1.56
C ALA A 72 4.98 2.64 3.02
N ASP A 73 4.12 1.74 3.48
CA ASP A 73 4.17 1.17 4.82
C ASP A 73 4.62 -0.29 4.76
N PHE A 74 5.63 -0.66 5.54
CA PHE A 74 6.14 -2.02 5.63
C PHE A 74 5.79 -2.64 6.98
N TYR A 75 5.34 -3.88 6.95
CA TYR A 75 4.89 -4.64 8.11
C TYR A 75 5.57 -6.01 8.15
N LEU A 76 5.78 -6.50 9.36
CA LEU A 76 6.17 -7.88 9.64
C LEU A 76 5.03 -8.55 10.40
N PHE A 77 4.56 -9.67 9.87
CA PHE A 77 3.58 -10.51 10.52
C PHE A 77 4.20 -11.83 10.96
N ARG A 78 3.88 -12.27 12.18
CA ARG A 78 4.31 -13.54 12.77
C ARG A 78 3.09 -14.44 13.01
N PRO A 79 2.76 -15.36 12.08
CA PRO A 79 1.51 -16.14 12.13
C PRO A 79 1.31 -16.91 13.44
N ALA A 80 2.37 -17.50 14.00
CA ALA A 80 2.28 -18.28 15.23
C ALA A 80 1.80 -17.46 16.44
N SER A 81 2.05 -16.16 16.44
CA SER A 81 1.69 -15.25 17.54
C SER A 81 0.52 -14.32 17.21
N GLY A 82 0.10 -14.25 15.93
CA GLY A 82 -0.82 -13.24 15.45
C GLY A 82 -0.27 -11.80 15.49
N GLN A 83 1.02 -11.61 15.81
CA GLN A 83 1.62 -10.28 15.94
C GLN A 83 1.85 -9.65 14.56
N LEU A 84 1.25 -8.49 14.33
CA LEU A 84 1.49 -7.61 13.20
C LEU A 84 2.21 -6.35 13.67
N SER A 85 3.43 -6.12 13.18
CA SER A 85 4.26 -4.98 13.58
C SER A 85 4.58 -4.12 12.36
N LYS A 86 4.32 -2.82 12.44
CA LYS A 86 4.78 -1.85 11.44
C LYS A 86 6.29 -1.65 11.63
N LEU A 87 7.07 -1.89 10.57
CA LEU A 87 8.52 -1.76 10.59
C LEU A 87 8.98 -0.37 10.12
N LEU A 88 8.39 0.13 9.03
CA LEU A 88 8.84 1.34 8.36
C LEU A 88 7.66 2.04 7.66
N SER A 89 7.73 3.37 7.58
CA SER A 89 6.82 4.19 6.79
C SER A 89 7.65 5.21 6.00
N LEU A 90 7.52 5.22 4.68
CA LEU A 90 8.25 6.12 3.79
C LEU A 90 7.26 6.92 2.95
N GLU A 91 7.35 8.25 3.01
CA GLU A 91 6.72 9.07 1.98
C GLU A 91 7.42 8.89 0.64
N ALA A 92 6.64 8.85 -0.43
CA ALA A 92 7.22 8.85 -1.77
C ALA A 92 8.04 10.12 -1.98
N ARG A 93 9.16 9.96 -2.69
CA ARG A 93 9.99 11.08 -3.14
C ARG A 93 9.11 12.11 -3.88
N ALA A 94 9.44 13.39 -3.75
CA ALA A 94 8.64 14.48 -4.33
C ALA A 94 8.25 14.24 -5.80
N ARG A 95 9.19 13.74 -6.62
CA ARG A 95 8.97 13.43 -8.04
C ARG A 95 8.02 12.25 -8.32
N TRP A 96 7.78 11.36 -7.34
CA TRP A 96 6.85 10.22 -7.46
C TRP A 96 5.58 10.42 -6.63
N ARG A 97 5.46 11.56 -5.93
CA ARG A 97 4.35 11.83 -5.01
C ARG A 97 2.99 11.77 -5.70
N GLN A 98 2.94 12.11 -6.98
CA GLN A 98 1.74 12.08 -7.82
C GLN A 98 1.75 10.93 -8.85
N SER A 99 2.62 9.92 -8.67
CA SER A 99 2.69 8.74 -9.54
C SER A 99 1.56 7.76 -9.22
N ASP A 100 0.77 7.41 -10.21
CA ASP A 100 -0.16 6.25 -10.17
C ASP A 100 0.60 4.91 -10.17
N ARG A 101 1.80 4.89 -10.76
CA ARG A 101 2.71 3.72 -10.81
C ARG A 101 3.60 3.53 -9.58
N TYR A 102 3.27 4.17 -8.45
CA TYR A 102 4.04 3.98 -7.24
C TYR A 102 3.77 2.60 -6.65
N GLN A 103 4.78 1.75 -6.67
CA GLN A 103 4.70 0.36 -6.28
C GLN A 103 5.91 -0.01 -5.43
N MET A 104 5.78 -1.10 -4.68
CA MET A 104 6.86 -1.64 -3.89
C MET A 104 6.81 -3.14 -3.84
N ARG A 105 7.97 -3.75 -3.56
CA ARG A 105 8.09 -5.19 -3.43
C ARG A 105 8.93 -5.51 -2.21
N PRO A 106 8.34 -6.06 -1.14
CA PRO A 106 9.12 -6.59 -0.01
C PRO A 106 9.67 -7.98 -0.34
N ARG A 107 10.78 -8.33 0.30
CA ARG A 107 11.34 -9.69 0.41
C ARG A 107 11.98 -9.82 1.79
N ILE A 108 11.53 -10.79 2.57
CA ILE A 108 12.12 -11.05 3.88
C ILE A 108 13.26 -12.06 3.75
N LEU A 109 14.35 -11.82 4.47
CA LEU A 109 15.51 -12.70 4.53
C LEU A 109 15.45 -13.64 5.75
N PRO A 110 16.14 -14.78 5.74
CA PRO A 110 16.12 -15.75 6.84
C PRO A 110 16.52 -15.17 8.21
N ASP A 111 17.41 -14.18 8.23
CA ASP A 111 17.81 -13.47 9.44
C ASP A 111 16.70 -12.55 10.00
N GLY A 112 15.66 -12.27 9.22
CA GLY A 112 14.55 -11.37 9.55
C GLY A 112 14.68 -9.96 9.00
N SER A 113 15.79 -9.63 8.36
CA SER A 113 15.92 -8.36 7.65
C SER A 113 15.00 -8.31 6.43
N LEU A 114 14.68 -7.11 5.98
CA LEU A 114 13.76 -6.87 4.87
C LEU A 114 14.50 -6.18 3.73
N LEU A 115 14.53 -6.82 2.57
CA LEU A 115 14.84 -6.16 1.31
C LEU A 115 13.56 -5.59 0.72
N PHE A 116 13.61 -4.36 0.22
CA PHE A 116 12.46 -3.80 -0.48
C PHE A 116 12.87 -2.89 -1.64
N SER A 117 12.04 -2.91 -2.67
CA SER A 117 12.18 -2.01 -3.80
C SER A 117 11.08 -0.96 -3.77
N LEU A 118 11.42 0.26 -4.18
CA LEU A 118 10.49 1.34 -4.45
C LEU A 118 10.56 1.65 -5.94
N HIS A 119 9.42 1.52 -6.61
CA HIS A 119 9.23 1.90 -8.00
C HIS A 119 8.27 3.07 -8.05
N GLY A 120 8.58 4.09 -8.83
CA GLY A 120 7.68 5.21 -9.03
C GLY A 120 8.11 5.97 -10.27
N CYS A 121 7.14 6.41 -11.07
CA CYS A 121 7.44 7.13 -12.30
C CYS A 121 6.57 8.37 -12.42
N PRO A 122 7.18 9.55 -12.63
CA PRO A 122 6.42 10.78 -12.76
C PRO A 122 5.41 10.65 -13.91
N PRO A 123 4.20 11.23 -13.78
CA PRO A 123 3.16 11.15 -14.81
C PRO A 123 3.63 11.62 -16.19
N GLN A 124 4.59 12.54 -16.23
CA GLN A 124 5.12 13.15 -17.46
C GLN A 124 6.12 12.24 -18.21
N GLN A 125 6.48 11.07 -17.68
CA GLN A 125 7.47 10.17 -18.29
C GLN A 125 6.90 8.76 -18.48
N GLU A 126 6.29 8.49 -19.64
CA GLU A 126 5.68 7.20 -19.95
C GLU A 126 6.67 6.03 -19.85
N ASN A 127 7.88 6.17 -20.38
CA ASN A 127 8.91 5.13 -20.41
C ASN A 127 9.90 5.16 -19.24
N CYS A 128 9.50 5.73 -18.09
CA CYS A 128 10.34 5.74 -16.91
C CYS A 128 10.51 4.33 -16.30
N THR A 129 11.71 4.05 -15.80
CA THR A 129 12.09 2.80 -15.10
C THR A 129 12.85 3.11 -13.81
N GLU A 130 12.35 4.08 -13.05
CA GLU A 130 12.97 4.47 -11.79
C GLU A 130 12.67 3.46 -10.69
N LEU A 131 13.72 2.76 -10.28
CA LEU A 131 13.67 1.71 -9.27
C LEU A 131 14.80 1.92 -8.27
N GLN A 132 14.46 1.92 -6.99
CA GLN A 132 15.41 2.02 -5.90
C GLN A 132 15.30 0.80 -4.98
N TYR A 133 16.43 0.37 -4.44
CA TYR A 133 16.52 -0.81 -3.58
C TYR A 133 17.03 -0.42 -2.21
N TYR A 134 16.49 -1.08 -1.19
CA TYR A 134 16.84 -0.84 0.19
C TYR A 134 16.94 -2.16 0.95
N THR A 135 17.72 -2.13 2.02
CA THR A 135 17.65 -3.13 3.09
C THR A 135 17.25 -2.46 4.38
N LEU A 136 16.45 -3.13 5.20
CA LEU A 136 16.03 -2.77 6.53
C LEU A 136 16.48 -3.88 7.48
N SER A 137 17.41 -3.53 8.35
CA SER A 137 17.92 -4.40 9.41
C SER A 137 16.86 -4.73 10.46
N VAL A 138 17.08 -5.78 11.24
CA VAL A 138 16.16 -6.19 12.31
C VAL A 138 16.11 -5.15 13.45
N GLU A 139 17.14 -4.32 13.57
CA GLU A 139 17.24 -3.19 14.51
C GLU A 139 16.49 -1.94 14.01
N GLY A 140 15.96 -1.97 12.79
CA GLY A 140 15.15 -0.88 12.23
C GLY A 140 15.93 0.17 11.42
N ALA A 141 17.25 0.04 11.28
CA ALA A 141 18.03 0.89 10.38
C ALA A 141 17.84 0.44 8.93
N TYR A 142 17.48 1.36 8.03
CA TYR A 142 17.40 1.09 6.59
C TYR A 142 18.43 1.89 5.80
N GLN A 143 18.92 1.28 4.72
CA GLN A 143 19.92 1.88 3.84
C GLN A 143 19.66 1.50 2.38
N GLN A 144 20.03 2.39 1.48
CA GLN A 144 19.93 2.14 0.04
C GLN A 144 21.03 1.16 -0.40
N ILE A 145 20.69 0.25 -1.30
CA ILE A 145 21.63 -0.71 -1.90
C ILE A 145 21.63 -0.55 -3.43
N ALA A 146 22.73 -0.96 -4.07
CA ALA A 146 22.93 -0.74 -5.50
C ALA A 146 22.07 -1.65 -6.40
N ALA A 147 21.77 -2.87 -5.93
CA ALA A 147 21.08 -3.89 -6.72
C ALA A 147 20.22 -4.79 -5.85
N TRP A 148 19.23 -5.43 -6.47
CA TRP A 148 18.43 -6.48 -5.85
C TRP A 148 19.27 -7.77 -5.72
N PRO A 149 19.59 -8.24 -4.51
CA PRO A 149 20.38 -9.46 -4.34
C PRO A 149 19.67 -10.70 -4.90
N ALA A 150 20.43 -11.66 -5.43
CA ALA A 150 19.89 -12.95 -5.84
C ALA A 150 19.31 -13.74 -4.65
N ALA A 151 18.41 -14.69 -4.93
CA ALA A 151 17.92 -15.63 -3.91
C ALA A 151 19.00 -16.67 -3.60
N SER A 152 19.27 -16.88 -2.31
CA SER A 152 20.10 -18.01 -1.88
C SER A 152 19.37 -19.34 -2.09
N ALA A 153 20.12 -20.45 -2.07
CA ALA A 153 19.54 -21.79 -2.13
C ALA A 153 18.61 -22.07 -0.93
N GLN A 154 18.97 -21.59 0.26
CA GLN A 154 18.15 -21.73 1.46
C GLN A 154 16.83 -20.97 1.34
N GLU A 155 16.87 -19.72 0.86
CA GLU A 155 15.65 -18.96 0.60
C GLU A 155 14.77 -19.68 -0.41
N SER A 156 15.35 -20.14 -1.52
CA SER A 156 14.61 -20.89 -2.54
C SER A 156 13.96 -22.16 -1.99
N ALA A 157 14.61 -22.84 -1.04
CA ALA A 157 14.02 -23.99 -0.35
C ALA A 157 12.86 -23.57 0.57
N ASN A 158 13.01 -22.47 1.31
CA ASN A 158 11.96 -21.92 2.16
C ASN A 158 10.73 -21.51 1.34
N LEU A 159 10.91 -20.88 0.17
CA LEU A 159 9.82 -20.48 -0.73
C LEU A 159 8.94 -21.66 -1.17
N ARG A 160 9.54 -22.83 -1.40
CA ARG A 160 8.78 -24.04 -1.78
C ARG A 160 7.88 -24.52 -0.66
N GLN A 161 8.33 -24.40 0.59
CA GLN A 161 7.61 -24.83 1.78
C GLN A 161 6.60 -23.78 2.26
N CYS A 162 6.93 -22.50 2.07
CA CYS A 162 6.05 -21.41 2.40
C CYS A 162 6.23 -20.20 1.48
N THR A 163 5.18 -19.95 0.71
CA THR A 163 4.99 -18.79 -0.15
C THR A 163 3.66 -18.13 0.20
N THR A 164 3.39 -16.98 -0.41
CA THR A 164 2.18 -16.19 -0.18
C THR A 164 1.30 -16.17 -1.41
N SER A 165 -0.01 -16.13 -1.19
CA SER A 165 -1.01 -16.04 -2.24
C SER A 165 -2.10 -15.07 -1.84
N LEU A 166 -2.58 -14.27 -2.79
CA LEU A 166 -3.60 -13.26 -2.56
C LEU A 166 -4.94 -13.76 -3.06
N SER A 167 -5.97 -13.61 -2.23
CA SER A 167 -7.35 -13.90 -2.62
C SER A 167 -8.27 -12.75 -2.25
N TYR A 168 -9.40 -12.64 -2.94
CA TYR A 168 -10.38 -11.58 -2.76
C TYR A 168 -11.70 -12.19 -2.32
N GLN A 169 -12.22 -11.76 -1.17
CA GLN A 169 -13.45 -12.30 -0.59
C GLN A 169 -14.23 -11.21 0.13
N GLY A 170 -15.50 -11.01 -0.26
CA GLY A 170 -16.40 -10.08 0.43
C GLY A 170 -15.90 -8.63 0.51
N GLY A 171 -15.25 -8.12 -0.55
CA GLY A 171 -14.65 -6.78 -0.57
C GLY A 171 -13.33 -6.65 0.20
N LYS A 172 -12.85 -7.73 0.82
CA LYS A 172 -11.57 -7.78 1.54
C LYS A 172 -10.52 -8.44 0.67
N THR A 173 -9.27 -8.06 0.90
CA THR A 173 -8.15 -8.81 0.34
C THR A 173 -7.49 -9.65 1.42
N LEU A 174 -7.38 -10.95 1.19
CA LEU A 174 -6.77 -11.90 2.11
C LEU A 174 -5.35 -12.22 1.64
N ILE A 175 -4.43 -12.26 2.60
CA ILE A 175 -3.09 -12.80 2.40
C ILE A 175 -3.09 -14.20 2.98
N ASN A 176 -2.83 -15.15 2.10
CA ASN A 176 -2.75 -16.57 2.42
C ASN A 176 -1.29 -17.01 2.42
N ILE A 177 -0.99 -18.01 3.25
CA ILE A 177 0.30 -18.68 3.28
C ILE A 177 0.12 -20.18 3.08
N GLY A 178 1.12 -20.82 2.50
CA GLY A 178 1.15 -22.26 2.29
C GLY A 178 2.34 -22.68 1.42
N PRO A 179 2.57 -23.99 1.25
CA PRO A 179 3.56 -24.47 0.31
C PRO A 179 3.16 -24.14 -1.13
N SER A 180 4.14 -24.16 -2.02
CA SER A 180 3.89 -23.98 -3.46
C SER A 180 2.94 -25.08 -3.95
N GLY A 181 1.74 -24.68 -4.42
CA GLY A 181 0.67 -25.60 -4.83
C GLY A 181 -0.43 -25.86 -3.79
N GLY A 182 -0.28 -25.35 -2.56
CA GLY A 182 -1.26 -25.50 -1.48
C GLY A 182 -1.06 -26.74 -0.60
N PRO A 183 -1.83 -26.88 0.51
CA PRO A 183 -3.01 -26.08 0.86
C PRO A 183 -2.67 -24.67 1.34
N TRP A 184 -3.57 -23.72 1.06
CA TRP A 184 -3.44 -22.31 1.42
C TRP A 184 -4.34 -21.97 2.60
N ARG A 185 -3.83 -21.19 3.56
CA ARG A 185 -4.62 -20.68 4.68
C ARG A 185 -4.53 -19.15 4.79
N PRO A 186 -5.64 -18.45 5.01
CA PRO A 186 -5.63 -17.00 5.23
C PRO A 186 -4.98 -16.67 6.58
N VAL A 187 -4.18 -15.61 6.61
CA VAL A 187 -3.50 -15.16 7.84
C VAL A 187 -3.53 -13.66 8.09
N LEU A 188 -3.70 -12.87 7.05
CA LEU A 188 -3.98 -11.43 7.17
C LEU A 188 -5.15 -11.07 6.26
N GLN A 189 -5.81 -9.97 6.60
CA GLN A 189 -6.81 -9.33 5.78
C GLN A 189 -6.55 -7.82 5.69
N LEU A 190 -6.81 -7.26 4.52
CA LEU A 190 -6.90 -5.84 4.28
C LEU A 190 -8.37 -5.49 4.04
N GLU A 191 -8.90 -4.61 4.89
CA GLU A 191 -10.28 -4.11 4.84
C GLU A 191 -10.25 -2.62 5.14
N ASP A 192 -10.88 -1.81 4.28
CA ASP A 192 -10.92 -0.34 4.38
C ASP A 192 -9.53 0.32 4.56
N GLY A 193 -8.51 -0.23 3.88
CA GLY A 193 -7.13 0.25 3.98
C GLY A 193 -6.41 -0.10 5.29
N VAL A 194 -7.01 -0.91 6.15
CA VAL A 194 -6.44 -1.36 7.43
C VAL A 194 -6.03 -2.83 7.34
N LEU A 195 -4.73 -3.09 7.52
CA LEU A 195 -4.18 -4.44 7.56
C LEU A 195 -4.36 -5.05 8.96
N ARG A 196 -4.92 -6.26 9.05
CA ARG A 196 -5.20 -6.95 10.32
C ARG A 196 -4.89 -8.44 10.23
N PRO A 197 -4.54 -9.10 11.36
CA PRO A 197 -4.58 -10.55 11.47
C PRO A 197 -5.94 -11.10 11.04
N PHE A 198 -5.93 -12.19 10.26
CA PHE A 198 -7.15 -12.89 9.92
C PHE A 198 -7.68 -13.59 11.17
N ALA A 199 -8.80 -13.11 11.70
CA ALA A 199 -9.55 -13.86 12.68
C ALA A 199 -10.34 -14.92 11.92
N SER A 200 -10.04 -16.20 12.14
CA SER A 200 -10.93 -17.24 11.63
C SER A 200 -12.33 -16.96 12.17
N PRO A 201 -13.40 -17.04 11.34
CA PRO A 201 -14.73 -17.08 11.90
C PRO A 201 -14.75 -18.23 12.92
N ALA A 202 -15.20 -17.91 14.14
CA ALA A 202 -15.42 -18.94 15.14
C ALA A 202 -16.42 -19.95 14.55
N PRO A 203 -16.16 -21.26 14.70
CA PRO A 203 -17.09 -22.29 14.24
C PRO A 203 -18.46 -22.17 14.91
#